data_AF-A0A7S0IUT6-F1
#
_entry.id   AF-A0A7S0IUT6-F1
#
_cell.length_a   1.000
_cell.length_b   1.000
_cell.length_c   1.000
_cell.angle_alpha   90.00
_cell.angle_beta   90.00
_cell.angle_gamma   90.00
#
_symmetry.space_group_name_H-M   'P 1'
#
loop_
_entity.id
_entity.type
_entity.pdbx_description
1 polymer ?
#
loop_
_entity_poly.entity_id
_entity_poly.type
_entity_poly.pdbx_seq_one_letter_code
_entity_poly.pdbx_strand_id
1 'polypeptide(L)'
;RRENWTDALVIRHVERFLFKDVSSWGQWYEQRGVVVEDMYTDGAPADDQWPHGIAEMNVLVQLGDAVHVRVMQIPKRPGSGCFDVRLHANGSFECLLAPNCPQPLQTCANYSLGFVTLLPVVRRSARLLASFFGADWFRLDFFLGHPSRGWRVNEVSYPSHHTYPPDVLRQWVDAYAHERMVEVDGECAAGHMLAAIGVESEIFNTMCFL
;
A
#
# COMPACT_ATOMS: atom_id res chain seq x y z
N ARG A 1 -14.35 6.76 -18.21
CA ARG A 1 -14.66 5.67 -19.17
C ARG A 1 -13.85 4.47 -18.72
N ARG A 2 -14.44 3.28 -18.48
CA ARG A 2 -13.64 2.06 -18.31
C ARG A 2 -12.97 1.82 -19.66
N GLU A 3 -11.66 1.99 -19.74
CA GLU A 3 -10.91 1.56 -20.92
C GLU A 3 -11.11 0.04 -21.01
N ASN A 4 -11.50 -0.44 -22.19
CA ASN A 4 -11.66 -1.87 -22.43
C ASN A 4 -10.25 -2.46 -22.58
N TRP A 5 -9.62 -2.81 -21.46
CA TRP A 5 -8.28 -3.38 -21.43
C TRP A 5 -8.29 -4.74 -22.14
N THR A 6 -7.78 -4.78 -23.37
CA THR A 6 -7.49 -5.99 -24.14
C THR A 6 -6.02 -6.35 -24.02
N ASP A 7 -5.64 -7.60 -24.30
CA ASP A 7 -4.24 -8.03 -24.31
C ASP A 7 -3.35 -7.11 -25.14
N ALA A 8 -3.82 -6.70 -26.32
CA ALA A 8 -3.11 -5.77 -27.19
C ALA A 8 -2.92 -4.36 -26.56
N LEU A 9 -3.87 -3.90 -25.75
CA LEU A 9 -3.75 -2.63 -25.02
C LEU A 9 -2.82 -2.77 -23.82
N VAL A 10 -2.87 -3.88 -23.10
CA VAL A 10 -1.93 -4.21 -22.02
C VAL A 10 -0.51 -4.23 -22.57
N ILE A 11 -0.23 -5.01 -23.63
CA ILE A 11 1.09 -5.08 -24.28
C ILE A 11 1.60 -3.69 -24.65
N ARG A 12 0.77 -2.88 -25.33
CA ARG A 12 1.16 -1.53 -25.73
C ARG A 12 1.44 -0.62 -24.53
N HIS A 13 0.71 -0.78 -23.44
CA HIS A 13 0.93 -0.01 -22.22
C HIS A 13 2.25 -0.43 -21.55
N VAL A 14 2.49 -1.74 -21.45
CA VAL A 14 3.73 -2.33 -20.93
C VAL A 14 4.92 -1.85 -21.73
N GLU A 15 4.90 -1.96 -23.06
CA GLU A 15 5.97 -1.45 -23.92
C GLU A 15 6.25 0.04 -23.66
N ARG A 16 5.21 0.88 -23.65
CA ARG A 16 5.38 2.31 -23.37
C ARG A 16 5.99 2.58 -21.99
N PHE A 17 5.61 1.80 -20.97
CA PHE A 17 6.17 1.95 -19.64
C PHE A 17 7.62 1.48 -19.59
N LEU A 18 7.92 0.30 -20.14
CA LEU A 18 9.25 -0.28 -20.19
C LEU A 18 10.25 0.55 -20.99
N PHE A 19 9.81 1.49 -21.85
CA PHE A 19 10.68 2.41 -22.60
C PHE A 19 10.63 3.87 -22.11
N LYS A 20 9.93 4.18 -21.01
CA LYS A 20 10.00 5.52 -20.40
C LYS A 20 11.29 5.68 -19.61
N ASP A 21 12.05 6.72 -19.90
CA ASP A 21 13.27 7.04 -19.13
C ASP A 21 12.97 7.50 -17.71
N VAL A 22 11.83 8.17 -17.56
CA VAL A 22 11.44 8.86 -16.33
C VAL A 22 9.97 8.60 -16.03
N SER A 23 9.64 8.45 -14.75
CA SER A 23 8.25 8.39 -14.28
C SER A 23 7.51 9.69 -14.60
N SER A 24 6.17 9.69 -14.52
CA SER A 24 5.39 10.94 -14.67
C SER A 24 5.71 12.00 -13.60
N TRP A 25 6.58 11.68 -12.65
CA TRP A 25 6.95 12.49 -11.49
C TRP A 25 8.45 12.82 -11.44
N GLY A 26 9.22 12.47 -12.48
CA GLY A 26 10.63 12.88 -12.58
C GLY A 26 11.67 11.87 -12.06
N GLN A 27 11.27 10.68 -11.61
CA GLN A 27 12.21 9.65 -11.15
C GLN A 27 12.72 8.79 -12.31
N TRP A 28 14.03 8.56 -12.37
CA TRP A 28 14.65 7.66 -13.35
C TRP A 28 14.33 6.21 -13.04
N TYR A 29 13.98 5.42 -14.06
CA TYR A 29 13.79 3.98 -13.90
C TYR A 29 15.10 3.24 -14.19
N GLU A 30 15.80 2.80 -13.14
CA GLU A 30 17.07 2.06 -13.23
C GLU A 30 16.87 0.57 -13.52
N GLN A 31 15.75 -0.01 -13.08
CA GLN A 31 15.32 -1.39 -13.37
C GLN A 31 13.83 -1.39 -13.70
N ARG A 32 13.41 -2.18 -14.71
CA ARG A 32 12.03 -2.19 -15.20
C ARG A 32 11.49 -3.62 -15.26
N GLY A 33 10.32 -3.80 -14.69
CA GLY A 33 9.51 -5.01 -14.81
C GLY A 33 8.04 -4.63 -14.78
N VAL A 34 7.18 -5.42 -15.44
CA VAL A 34 5.73 -5.26 -15.33
C VAL A 34 5.12 -6.58 -14.90
N VAL A 35 4.35 -6.52 -13.81
CA VAL A 35 3.49 -7.61 -13.37
C VAL A 35 2.07 -7.27 -13.82
N VAL A 36 1.44 -8.19 -14.57
CA VAL A 36 0.05 -8.08 -14.99
C VAL A 36 -0.78 -8.95 -14.05
N GLU A 37 -1.72 -8.34 -13.32
CA GLU A 37 -2.54 -9.03 -12.33
C GLU A 37 -4.03 -8.83 -12.64
N ASP A 38 -4.85 -9.83 -12.32
CA ASP A 38 -6.31 -9.67 -12.28
C ASP A 38 -6.68 -8.60 -11.27
N MET A 39 -7.66 -7.75 -11.59
CA MET A 39 -8.11 -6.73 -10.65
C MET A 39 -8.65 -7.41 -9.39
N TYR A 40 -8.25 -6.92 -8.21
CA TYR A 40 -8.77 -7.44 -6.95
C TYR A 40 -10.30 -7.33 -6.86
N THR A 41 -10.94 -6.46 -7.64
CA THR A 41 -12.40 -6.29 -7.71
C THR A 41 -13.13 -7.38 -8.48
N ASP A 42 -12.43 -8.24 -9.22
CA ASP A 42 -13.09 -9.20 -10.12
C ASP A 42 -13.72 -10.35 -9.34
N GLY A 43 -15.04 -10.48 -9.48
CA GLY A 43 -15.87 -11.43 -8.73
C GLY A 43 -16.44 -10.87 -7.42
N ALA A 44 -16.17 -9.60 -7.10
CA ALA A 44 -16.77 -8.93 -5.96
C ALA A 44 -18.25 -8.58 -6.26
N PRO A 45 -19.18 -8.80 -5.32
CA PRO A 45 -20.56 -8.37 -5.48
C PRO A 45 -20.60 -6.85 -5.67
N ALA A 46 -21.36 -6.40 -6.66
CA ALA A 46 -21.59 -4.97 -6.88
C ALA A 46 -22.42 -4.34 -5.74
N ASP A 47 -23.02 -5.18 -4.91
CA ASP A 47 -24.13 -4.86 -4.02
C ASP A 47 -23.69 -4.57 -2.58
N ASP A 48 -22.46 -4.96 -2.21
CA ASP A 48 -21.87 -4.60 -0.92
C ASP A 48 -21.44 -3.13 -1.00
N GLN A 49 -22.39 -2.26 -0.68
CA GLN A 49 -22.16 -0.84 -0.60
C GLN A 49 -21.19 -0.54 0.53
N TRP A 50 -20.31 0.41 0.24
CA TRP A 50 -19.47 1.01 1.25
C TRP A 50 -20.31 1.45 2.47
N PRO A 51 -19.87 1.14 3.70
CA PRO A 51 -18.51 0.75 4.05
C PRO A 51 -18.27 -0.78 4.06
N HIS A 52 -19.22 -1.60 3.61
CA HIS A 52 -19.13 -3.08 3.66
C HIS A 52 -18.58 -3.74 2.40
N GLY A 53 -18.23 -2.95 1.37
CA GLY A 53 -17.59 -3.42 0.14
C GLY A 53 -16.06 -3.53 0.23
N ILE A 54 -15.41 -3.58 -0.92
CA ILE A 54 -13.94 -3.66 -1.00
C ILE A 54 -13.30 -2.33 -0.60
N ALA A 55 -12.26 -2.42 0.23
CA ALA A 55 -11.42 -1.31 0.65
C ALA A 55 -9.98 -1.52 0.19
N GLU A 56 -9.33 -0.43 -0.21
CA GLU A 56 -7.87 -0.31 -0.21
C GLU A 56 -7.44 0.41 1.06
N MET A 57 -6.48 -0.17 1.75
CA MET A 57 -5.95 0.29 3.03
C MET A 57 -4.51 0.74 2.81
N ASN A 58 -4.23 2.03 2.94
CA ASN A 58 -2.86 2.56 2.91
C ASN A 58 -2.38 2.77 4.34
N VAL A 59 -1.56 1.84 4.81
CA VAL A 59 -1.03 1.85 6.18
C VAL A 59 0.33 2.52 6.19
N LEU A 60 0.47 3.56 7.00
CA LEU A 60 1.77 4.12 7.33
C LEU A 60 2.36 3.34 8.51
N VAL A 61 3.54 2.76 8.28
CA VAL A 61 4.37 2.09 9.28
C VAL A 61 5.48 3.04 9.69
N GLN A 62 5.65 3.21 10.99
CA GLN A 62 6.71 4.03 11.60
C GLN A 62 7.26 3.28 12.81
N LEU A 63 8.60 3.22 12.91
CA LEU A 63 9.32 2.45 13.93
C LEU A 63 8.83 0.99 14.02
N GLY A 64 8.51 0.39 12.87
CA GLY A 64 8.04 -1.00 12.75
C GLY A 64 6.60 -1.27 13.18
N ASP A 65 5.81 -0.23 13.51
CA ASP A 65 4.40 -0.38 13.87
C ASP A 65 3.47 0.49 13.01
N ALA A 66 2.22 0.07 12.87
CA ALA A 66 1.21 0.80 12.13
C ALA A 66 0.69 1.99 12.96
N VAL A 67 0.87 3.21 12.46
CA VAL A 67 0.53 4.47 13.17
C VAL A 67 -0.64 5.21 12.54
N HIS A 68 -0.90 4.98 11.25
CA HIS A 68 -1.97 5.63 10.52
C HIS A 68 -2.48 4.72 9.40
N VAL A 69 -3.78 4.79 9.11
CA VAL A 69 -4.39 4.08 7.99
C VAL A 69 -5.32 5.01 7.23
N ARG A 70 -5.10 5.17 5.94
CA ARG A 70 -6.10 5.70 5.02
C ARG A 70 -6.92 4.55 4.46
N VAL A 71 -8.23 4.68 4.48
CA VAL A 71 -9.17 3.67 4.00
C VAL A 71 -9.92 4.26 2.82
N MET A 72 -9.84 3.62 1.66
CA MET A 72 -10.47 4.08 0.41
C MET A 72 -11.42 3.03 -0.14
N GLN A 73 -12.63 3.45 -0.49
CA GLN A 73 -13.57 2.63 -1.21
C GLN A 73 -13.04 2.25 -2.60
N ILE A 74 -13.17 0.98 -2.93
CA ILE A 74 -12.91 0.47 -4.28
C ILE A 74 -14.24 0.08 -4.95
N PRO A 75 -14.47 0.49 -6.22
CA PRO A 75 -13.60 1.31 -7.05
C PRO A 75 -13.57 2.79 -6.64
N LYS A 76 -12.42 3.46 -6.84
CA LYS A 76 -12.19 4.90 -6.56
C LYS A 76 -12.93 5.81 -7.56
N ARG A 77 -14.25 5.93 -7.44
CA ARG A 77 -15.09 6.82 -8.27
C ARG A 77 -15.15 8.22 -7.64
N PRO A 78 -15.46 9.27 -8.42
CA PRO A 78 -15.78 10.58 -7.83
C PRO A 78 -16.91 10.43 -6.80
N GLY A 79 -16.69 10.93 -5.58
CA GLY A 79 -17.63 10.77 -4.47
C GLY A 79 -17.55 9.43 -3.73
N SER A 80 -16.58 8.57 -4.05
CA SER A 80 -16.28 7.38 -3.26
C SER A 80 -15.90 7.74 -1.82
N GLY A 81 -16.36 6.93 -0.87
CA GLY A 81 -16.07 7.12 0.54
C GLY A 81 -14.59 6.85 0.84
N CYS A 82 -13.98 7.73 1.63
CA CYS A 82 -12.68 7.48 2.24
C CYS A 82 -12.58 8.18 3.58
N PHE A 83 -11.66 7.72 4.42
CA PHE A 83 -11.38 8.31 5.72
C PHE A 83 -9.98 7.94 6.20
N ASP A 84 -9.49 8.70 7.16
CA ASP A 84 -8.21 8.49 7.80
C ASP A 84 -8.43 8.00 9.23
N VAL A 85 -7.54 7.15 9.71
CA VAL A 85 -7.55 6.62 11.07
C VAL A 85 -6.16 6.75 11.66
N ARG A 86 -6.09 7.36 12.84
CA ARG A 86 -4.89 7.31 13.69
C ARG A 86 -4.93 6.06 14.55
N LEU A 87 -3.78 5.39 14.64
CA LEU A 87 -3.60 4.23 15.50
C LEU A 87 -2.73 4.63 16.69
N HIS A 88 -3.23 4.42 17.91
CA HIS A 88 -2.51 4.74 19.12
C HIS A 88 -1.81 3.50 19.68
N ALA A 89 -0.67 3.68 20.35
CA ALA A 89 0.13 2.57 20.91
C ALA A 89 -0.68 1.67 21.87
N ASN A 90 -1.61 2.26 22.63
CA ASN A 90 -2.51 1.55 23.54
C ASN A 90 -3.57 0.67 22.83
N GLY A 91 -3.60 0.64 21.50
CA GLY A 91 -4.55 -0.13 20.70
C GLY A 91 -5.85 0.61 20.39
N SER A 92 -6.06 1.82 20.90
CA SER A 92 -7.19 2.65 20.49
C SER A 92 -6.94 3.27 19.10
N PHE A 93 -7.99 3.80 18.49
CA PHE A 93 -7.92 4.49 17.22
C PHE A 93 -8.82 5.73 17.21
N GLU A 94 -8.50 6.69 16.35
CA GLU A 94 -9.24 7.94 16.18
C GLU A 94 -9.53 8.17 14.69
N CYS A 95 -10.81 8.41 14.36
CA CYS A 95 -11.22 8.80 13.02
C CYS A 95 -10.82 10.25 12.75
N LEU A 96 -10.09 10.48 11.67
CA LEU A 96 -9.61 11.79 11.26
C LEU A 96 -10.40 12.34 10.07
N LEU A 97 -10.36 13.66 9.91
CA LEU A 97 -10.83 14.31 8.69
C LEU A 97 -9.92 13.92 7.52
N ALA A 98 -10.53 13.59 6.39
CA ALA A 98 -9.83 13.37 5.12
C ALA A 98 -10.35 14.41 4.10
N PRO A 99 -9.60 15.49 3.81
CA PRO A 99 -10.12 16.66 3.09
C PRO A 99 -10.71 16.39 1.70
N ASN A 100 -10.26 15.32 1.04
CA ASN A 100 -10.70 14.95 -0.29
C ASN A 100 -11.82 13.89 -0.28
N CYS A 101 -12.35 13.56 0.90
CA CYS A 101 -13.33 12.50 1.07
C CYS A 101 -14.71 13.06 1.46
N PRO A 102 -15.80 12.52 0.91
CA PRO A 102 -17.14 12.87 1.34
C PRO A 102 -17.43 12.24 2.71
N GLN A 103 -17.90 13.04 3.66
CA GLN A 103 -18.37 12.61 4.98
C GLN A 103 -17.43 11.59 5.70
N PRO A 104 -16.12 11.89 5.85
CA PRO A 104 -15.12 10.92 6.30
C PRO A 104 -15.38 10.40 7.72
N LEU A 105 -15.80 11.28 8.64
CA LEU A 105 -16.04 10.89 10.04
C LEU A 105 -17.24 9.96 10.20
N GLN A 106 -18.34 10.24 9.50
CA GLN A 106 -19.53 9.38 9.50
C GLN A 106 -19.20 8.01 8.88
N THR A 107 -18.45 8.03 7.79
CA THR A 107 -17.99 6.82 7.11
C THR A 107 -17.11 5.96 8.02
N CYS A 108 -16.14 6.58 8.69
CA CYS A 108 -15.24 5.90 9.63
C CYS A 108 -16.03 5.29 10.80
N ALA A 109 -16.99 6.03 11.37
CA ALA A 109 -17.84 5.53 12.44
C ALA A 109 -18.61 4.27 12.02
N ASN A 110 -19.16 4.24 10.81
CA ASN A 110 -19.88 3.08 10.30
C ASN A 110 -18.96 1.89 10.00
N TYR A 111 -17.70 2.12 9.58
CA TYR A 111 -16.71 1.07 9.33
C TYR A 111 -16.01 0.54 10.59
N SER A 112 -16.05 1.31 11.68
CA SER A 112 -15.27 1.06 12.91
C SER A 112 -15.49 -0.34 13.51
N LEU A 113 -16.67 -0.94 13.31
CA LEU A 113 -16.99 -2.30 13.77
C LEU A 113 -16.09 -3.37 13.15
N GLY A 114 -15.71 -3.24 11.88
CA GLY A 114 -14.79 -4.16 11.21
C GLY A 114 -13.32 -3.84 11.47
N PHE A 115 -12.98 -2.55 11.59
CA PHE A 115 -11.60 -2.09 11.70
C PHE A 115 -10.88 -2.60 12.97
N VAL A 116 -11.60 -2.69 14.10
CA VAL A 116 -11.04 -3.22 15.36
C VAL A 116 -10.52 -4.64 15.20
N THR A 117 -11.23 -5.49 14.46
CA THR A 117 -10.80 -6.88 14.24
C THR A 117 -9.60 -7.00 13.31
N LEU A 118 -9.42 -6.04 12.41
CA LEU A 118 -8.33 -6.02 11.44
C LEU A 118 -7.03 -5.51 12.04
N LEU A 119 -7.11 -4.59 13.01
CA LEU A 119 -5.95 -3.88 13.55
C LEU A 119 -4.81 -4.80 14.05
N PRO A 120 -5.07 -5.91 14.77
CA PRO A 120 -4.02 -6.85 15.18
C PRO A 120 -3.30 -7.48 13.99
N VAL A 121 -4.03 -7.80 12.91
CA VAL A 121 -3.47 -8.38 11.69
C VAL A 121 -2.56 -7.36 11.01
N VAL A 122 -3.02 -6.12 10.85
CA VAL A 122 -2.22 -5.04 10.25
C VAL A 122 -0.91 -4.81 11.00
N ARG A 123 -0.97 -4.73 12.33
CA ARG A 123 0.23 -4.53 13.17
C ARG A 123 1.20 -5.70 13.07
N ARG A 124 0.68 -6.93 13.10
CA ARG A 124 1.51 -8.12 12.93
C ARG A 124 2.22 -8.10 11.58
N SER A 125 1.49 -7.77 10.51
CA SER A 125 2.04 -7.70 9.16
C SER A 125 3.06 -6.59 9.00
N ALA A 126 2.81 -5.40 9.56
CA ALA A 126 3.77 -4.31 9.60
C ALA A 126 5.07 -4.75 10.28
N ARG A 127 5.00 -5.40 11.44
CA ARG A 127 6.20 -5.90 12.16
C ARG A 127 6.94 -6.99 11.39
N LEU A 128 6.21 -7.90 10.74
CA LEU A 128 6.82 -8.95 9.93
C LEU A 128 7.56 -8.36 8.73
N LEU A 129 6.93 -7.45 7.98
CA LEU A 129 7.56 -6.77 6.85
C LEU A 129 8.73 -5.91 7.31
N ALA A 130 8.59 -5.21 8.44
CA ALA A 130 9.66 -4.42 9.01
C ALA A 130 10.88 -5.29 9.37
N SER A 131 10.65 -6.42 10.04
CA SER A 131 11.70 -7.38 10.37
C SER A 131 12.29 -8.04 9.12
N PHE A 132 11.48 -8.30 8.10
CA PHE A 132 11.91 -8.97 6.87
C PHE A 132 12.80 -8.08 6.02
N PHE A 133 12.37 -6.83 5.80
CA PHE A 133 13.16 -5.87 5.02
C PHE A 133 14.26 -5.22 5.86
N GLY A 134 14.15 -5.21 7.19
CA GLY A 134 14.98 -4.35 8.03
C GLY A 134 14.56 -2.88 7.96
N ALA A 135 13.39 -2.58 7.38
CA ALA A 135 12.84 -1.24 7.26
C ALA A 135 11.85 -1.00 8.38
N ASP A 136 12.11 -0.04 9.25
CA ASP A 136 11.16 0.34 10.29
C ASP A 136 10.19 1.45 9.85
N TRP A 137 10.26 1.83 8.57
CA TRP A 137 9.39 2.83 7.98
C TRP A 137 9.08 2.50 6.54
N PHE A 138 7.78 2.40 6.24
CA PHE A 138 7.26 2.17 4.89
C PHE A 138 5.76 2.41 4.86
N ARG A 139 5.21 2.46 3.67
CA ARG A 139 3.79 2.38 3.39
C ARG A 139 3.45 0.95 2.95
N LEU A 140 2.41 0.39 3.54
CA LEU A 140 1.83 -0.90 3.17
C LEU A 140 0.43 -0.67 2.63
N ASP A 141 0.26 -0.88 1.34
CA ASP A 141 -1.03 -0.82 0.67
C ASP A 141 -1.58 -2.24 0.48
N PHE A 142 -2.85 -2.44 0.82
CA PHE A 142 -3.48 -3.73 0.64
C PHE A 142 -4.98 -3.63 0.41
N PHE A 143 -5.56 -4.69 -0.15
CA PHE A 143 -6.99 -4.81 -0.33
C PHE A 143 -7.64 -5.72 0.71
N LEU A 144 -8.88 -5.38 1.09
CA LEU A 144 -9.73 -6.10 2.03
C LEU A 144 -11.18 -6.13 1.54
N GLY A 145 -11.94 -7.12 2.00
CA GLY A 145 -13.39 -7.17 1.85
C GLY A 145 -13.88 -7.96 0.63
N HIS A 146 -12.99 -8.65 -0.09
CA HIS A 146 -13.41 -9.52 -1.18
C HIS A 146 -13.98 -10.85 -0.63
N PRO A 147 -15.10 -11.35 -1.16
CA PRO A 147 -15.79 -12.53 -0.61
C PRO A 147 -14.99 -13.83 -0.75
N SER A 148 -14.21 -13.98 -1.83
CA SER A 148 -13.44 -15.19 -2.13
C SER A 148 -11.93 -14.99 -2.14
N ARG A 149 -11.45 -13.74 -1.97
CA ARG A 149 -10.03 -13.41 -1.97
C ARG A 149 -9.68 -12.92 -0.57
N GLY A 150 -8.66 -13.50 0.03
CA GLY A 150 -8.15 -13.04 1.33
C GLY A 150 -7.55 -11.65 1.25
N TRP A 151 -6.95 -11.24 2.35
CA TRP A 151 -6.09 -10.06 2.39
C TRP A 151 -4.96 -10.19 1.35
N ARG A 152 -4.77 -9.15 0.51
CA ARG A 152 -3.73 -9.10 -0.53
C ARG A 152 -2.95 -7.81 -0.44
N VAL A 153 -1.64 -7.92 -0.31
CA VAL A 153 -0.73 -6.78 -0.41
C VAL A 153 -0.72 -6.31 -1.86
N ASN A 154 -0.95 -5.02 -2.05
CA ASN A 154 -0.89 -4.34 -3.34
C ASN A 154 0.46 -3.68 -3.55
N GLU A 155 0.98 -3.00 -2.53
CA GLU A 155 2.23 -2.26 -2.64
C GLU A 155 2.93 -2.17 -1.27
N VAL A 156 4.26 -2.28 -1.28
CA VAL A 156 5.12 -1.86 -0.15
C VAL A 156 6.09 -0.85 -0.71
N SER A 157 6.05 0.38 -0.20
CA SER A 157 6.83 1.49 -0.76
C SER A 157 7.37 2.39 0.34
N TYR A 158 8.37 3.21 0.04
CA TYR A 158 8.62 4.37 0.89
C TYR A 158 7.38 5.28 0.91
N PRO A 159 7.09 5.98 2.03
CA PRO A 159 5.98 6.91 2.12
C PRO A 159 6.23 8.14 1.23
N SER A 160 5.91 8.02 -0.04
CA SER A 160 5.98 9.10 -1.01
C SER A 160 4.58 9.66 -1.26
N HIS A 161 4.43 10.99 -1.20
CA HIS A 161 3.29 11.74 -1.76
C HIS A 161 1.88 11.51 -1.16
N HIS A 162 1.75 11.03 0.08
CA HIS A 162 0.46 11.03 0.77
C HIS A 162 0.23 12.25 1.67
N THR A 163 -0.99 12.77 1.61
CA THR A 163 -1.51 13.80 2.51
C THR A 163 -1.81 13.16 3.86
N TYR A 164 -0.78 13.00 4.67
CA TYR A 164 -0.91 12.63 6.07
C TYR A 164 -1.31 13.86 6.91
N PRO A 165 -1.97 13.66 8.06
CA PRO A 165 -2.14 14.72 9.05
C PRO A 165 -0.78 15.41 9.35
N PRO A 166 -0.74 16.75 9.45
CA PRO A 166 0.52 17.49 9.61
C PRO A 166 1.39 17.05 10.79
N ASP A 167 0.78 16.56 11.87
CA ASP A 167 1.50 16.07 13.04
C ASP A 167 2.09 14.68 12.83
N VAL A 168 1.45 13.80 12.06
CA VAL A 168 2.04 12.53 11.60
C VAL A 168 3.23 12.83 10.70
N LEU A 169 3.11 13.81 9.80
CA LEU A 169 4.23 14.27 8.98
C LEU A 169 5.38 14.87 9.82
N ARG A 170 5.08 15.58 10.91
CA ARG A 170 6.14 16.09 11.81
C ARG A 170 6.83 14.96 12.56
N GLN A 171 6.08 14.01 13.11
CA GLN A 171 6.66 12.83 13.76
C GLN A 171 7.57 12.05 12.80
N TRP A 172 7.19 12.02 11.52
CA TRP A 172 7.97 11.46 10.42
C TRP A 172 9.29 12.24 10.23
N VAL A 173 9.23 13.55 10.00
CA VAL A 173 10.44 14.41 9.89
C VAL A 173 11.32 14.30 11.13
N ASP A 174 10.74 14.30 12.33
CA ASP A 174 11.46 14.22 13.60
C ASP A 174 12.11 12.85 13.81
N ALA A 175 11.50 11.75 13.35
CA ALA A 175 12.16 10.45 13.40
C ALA A 175 13.33 10.37 12.41
N TYR A 176 13.16 10.96 11.21
CA TYR A 176 14.20 11.01 10.18
C TYR A 176 15.41 11.81 10.67
N ALA A 177 15.18 13.00 11.22
CA ALA A 177 16.23 13.91 11.67
C ALA A 177 17.05 13.39 12.85
N HIS A 178 16.57 12.37 13.58
CA HIS A 178 17.23 11.82 14.76
C HIS A 178 17.78 10.40 14.53
N GLU A 179 17.95 9.97 13.27
CA GLU A 179 18.50 8.64 12.90
C GLU A 179 17.80 7.46 13.59
N ARG A 180 16.52 7.64 13.92
CA ARG A 180 15.71 6.57 14.53
C ARG A 180 15.09 5.65 13.49
N MET A 181 15.57 5.72 12.25
CA MET A 181 15.02 5.00 11.11
C MET A 181 16.11 4.26 10.38
N VAL A 182 15.76 3.05 9.99
CA VAL A 182 16.63 2.18 9.21
C VAL A 182 16.20 2.27 7.75
N GLU A 183 17.02 2.92 6.94
CA GLU A 183 16.95 2.80 5.49
C GLU A 183 17.51 1.44 5.10
N VAL A 184 16.81 0.74 4.20
CA VAL A 184 17.23 -0.55 3.72
C VAL A 184 17.88 -0.38 2.38
N ASP A 185 19.11 -0.85 2.27
CA ASP A 185 19.79 -0.95 1.00
C ASP A 185 19.01 -1.85 0.03
N GLY A 186 18.78 -1.37 -1.19
CA GLY A 186 17.95 -2.06 -2.19
C GLY A 186 18.51 -3.42 -2.60
N GLU A 187 19.84 -3.57 -2.66
CA GLU A 187 20.49 -4.84 -2.98
C GLU A 187 20.31 -5.83 -1.83
N CYS A 188 20.42 -5.37 -0.58
CA CYS A 188 20.15 -6.17 0.61
C CYS A 188 18.70 -6.68 0.65
N ALA A 189 17.71 -5.81 0.39
CA ALA A 189 16.31 -6.19 0.31
C ALA A 189 16.06 -7.24 -0.78
N ALA A 190 16.59 -7.02 -1.99
CA ALA A 190 16.48 -7.95 -3.09
C ALA A 190 17.12 -9.31 -2.74
N GLY A 191 18.31 -9.31 -2.12
CA GLY A 191 18.98 -10.50 -1.65
C GLY A 191 18.14 -11.29 -0.63
N HIS A 192 17.54 -10.62 0.35
CA HIS A 192 16.63 -11.24 1.32
C HIS A 192 15.38 -11.84 0.66
N MET A 193 14.79 -11.14 -0.32
CA MET A 193 13.63 -11.64 -1.08
C MET A 193 13.98 -12.90 -1.87
N LEU A 194 15.09 -12.87 -2.61
CA LEU A 194 15.56 -14.00 -3.41
C LEU A 194 15.87 -15.21 -2.54
N ALA A 195 16.59 -15.01 -1.42
CA ALA A 195 16.87 -16.07 -0.46
C ALA A 195 15.58 -16.69 0.13
N ALA A 196 14.57 -15.88 0.44
CA ALA A 196 13.31 -16.34 1.01
C ALA A 196 12.48 -17.21 0.04
N ILE A 197 12.62 -17.00 -1.27
CA ILE A 197 11.99 -17.82 -2.32
C ILE A 197 12.91 -18.92 -2.87
N GLY A 198 14.11 -19.08 -2.30
CA GLY A 198 15.07 -20.11 -2.71
C GLY A 198 15.78 -19.83 -4.04
N VAL A 199 15.92 -18.56 -4.43
CA VAL A 199 16.63 -18.13 -5.63
C VAL A 199 17.97 -17.52 -5.23
N GLU A 200 19.06 -17.95 -5.86
CA GLU A 200 20.38 -17.35 -5.66
C GLU A 200 20.49 -16.03 -6.44
N SER A 201 21.08 -15.01 -5.82
CA SER A 201 21.22 -13.67 -6.43
C SER A 201 22.04 -13.67 -7.73
N GLU A 202 23.03 -14.54 -7.84
CA GLU A 202 23.86 -14.73 -9.04
C GLU A 202 23.04 -15.27 -10.24
N ILE A 203 22.05 -16.13 -9.94
CA ILE A 203 21.13 -16.69 -10.93
C ILE A 203 20.12 -15.64 -11.41
N PHE A 204 19.62 -14.79 -10.49
CA PHE A 204 18.70 -13.71 -10.85
C PHE A 204 19.36 -12.65 -11.73
N ASN A 205 20.61 -12.27 -11.41
CA ASN A 205 21.39 -11.31 -12.19
C ASN A 205 21.68 -11.77 -13.63
N THR A 206 21.65 -13.07 -13.90
CA THR A 206 21.91 -13.64 -15.24
C THR A 206 20.64 -13.97 -16.02
N MET A 207 19.50 -14.18 -15.35
CA MET A 207 18.23 -14.53 -16.00
C MET A 207 17.29 -13.34 -16.28
N CYS A 208 17.48 -12.19 -15.63
CA CYS A 208 16.61 -11.00 -15.82
C CYS A 208 17.08 -10.00 -16.89
N PHE A 209 18.10 -10.33 -17.69
CA PHE A 209 18.58 -9.54 -18.83
C PHE A 209 18.40 -10.24 -20.19
N LEU A 210 17.38 -11.09 -20.33
CA LEU A 210 16.95 -11.66 -21.62
C LEU A 210 15.68 -10.99 -22.12
#